data_AF-A0A849QQC8-F1
#
_entry.id   AF-A0A849QQC8-F1
#
_cell.length_a   1.000
_cell.length_b   1.000
_cell.length_c   1.000
_cell.angle_alpha   90.00
_cell.angle_beta   90.00
_cell.angle_gamma   90.00
#
_symmetry.space_group_name_H-M   'P 1'
#
loop_
_entity.id
_entity.type
_entity.pdbx_description
1 polymer ?
#
loop_
_entity_poly.entity_id
_entity_poly.type
_entity_poly.pdbx_seq_one_letter_code
_entity_poly.pdbx_strand_id
1 'polypeptide(L)'
;MLQRFKKLNQGKQYKEQIKPFSFFNVGFQTIQEGNKLVKPLAPFSTDSQRMVHEPFIDYQTGEIKQGVKYFKPLSKTILQYVDHPESKFEGDIGILERKHIQANEVVHIGKEANNIDEQTLKGQGAQVFKNEEELNAKILALIPKEAREFGVSRSVLNSIKNRIRSGRKINFKPTQ
;
A
#
# COMPACT_ATOMS: atom_id res chain seq x y z
N MET A 1 -10.13 -17.24 -12.94
CA MET A 1 -10.48 -15.83 -12.72
C MET A 1 -11.05 -15.16 -13.98
N LEU A 2 -10.32 -15.15 -15.11
CA LEU A 2 -10.76 -14.59 -16.41
C LEU A 2 -12.09 -15.13 -16.97
N GLN A 3 -12.39 -16.42 -16.81
CA GLN A 3 -13.65 -17.04 -17.28
C GLN A 3 -14.91 -16.40 -16.65
N ARG A 4 -14.83 -15.93 -15.40
CA ARG A 4 -15.96 -15.29 -14.72
C ARG A 4 -16.31 -13.92 -15.34
N PHE A 5 -15.29 -13.18 -15.77
CA PHE A 5 -15.46 -11.87 -16.43
C PHE A 5 -16.01 -12.02 -17.86
N LYS A 6 -15.64 -13.07 -18.60
CA LYS A 6 -16.22 -13.36 -19.93
C LYS A 6 -17.74 -13.48 -19.87
N LYS A 7 -18.27 -14.19 -18.87
CA LYS A 7 -19.73 -14.35 -18.66
C LYS A 7 -20.41 -13.04 -18.27
N LEU A 8 -19.76 -12.20 -17.46
CA LEU A 8 -20.27 -10.89 -17.02
C LEU A 8 -20.19 -9.78 -18.09
N ASN A 9 -19.33 -9.97 -19.10
CA ASN A 9 -19.10 -9.03 -20.19
C ASN A 9 -19.84 -9.41 -21.48
N GLN A 10 -20.60 -10.49 -21.45
CA GLN A 10 -21.33 -10.98 -22.61
C GLN A 10 -22.39 -9.96 -23.05
N GLY A 11 -22.38 -9.59 -24.33
CA GLY A 11 -23.32 -8.62 -24.91
C GLY A 11 -22.99 -7.14 -24.67
N LYS A 12 -21.92 -6.81 -23.92
CA LYS A 12 -21.48 -5.42 -23.69
C LYS A 12 -20.49 -4.97 -24.76
N GLN A 13 -20.58 -3.70 -25.19
CA GLN A 13 -19.54 -3.12 -26.04
C GLN A 13 -18.20 -3.10 -25.30
N TYR A 14 -17.08 -3.18 -26.02
CA TYR A 14 -15.74 -3.28 -25.40
C TYR A 14 -15.47 -2.18 -24.35
N LYS A 15 -15.97 -0.96 -24.59
CA LYS A 15 -15.86 0.19 -23.66
C LYS A 15 -16.63 0.01 -22.33
N GLU A 16 -17.60 -0.91 -22.30
CA GLU A 16 -18.50 -1.19 -21.18
C GLU A 16 -18.14 -2.51 -20.46
N GLN A 17 -17.12 -3.23 -20.96
CA GLN A 17 -16.69 -4.50 -20.38
C GLN A 17 -15.89 -4.28 -19.10
N ILE A 18 -16.22 -5.07 -18.07
CA ILE A 18 -15.50 -5.11 -16.79
C ILE A 18 -14.17 -5.83 -17.04
N LYS A 19 -13.08 -5.08 -17.07
CA LYS A 19 -11.75 -5.65 -17.31
C LYS A 19 -11.20 -6.21 -15.99
N PRO A 20 -10.75 -7.47 -15.95
CA PRO A 20 -10.23 -8.04 -14.71
C PRO A 20 -8.95 -7.35 -14.23
N PHE A 21 -8.20 -6.73 -15.14
CA PHE A 21 -6.96 -5.99 -14.90
C PHE A 21 -6.82 -4.86 -15.95
N SER A 22 -6.03 -3.82 -15.67
CA SER A 22 -5.64 -2.75 -16.61
C SER A 22 -6.72 -1.69 -16.96
N PHE A 23 -7.19 -0.97 -15.93
CA PHE A 23 -8.05 0.22 -16.13
C PHE A 23 -7.25 1.50 -16.38
N PHE A 24 -6.05 1.58 -15.80
CA PHE A 24 -5.22 2.77 -15.80
C PHE A 24 -3.76 2.39 -16.00
N ASN A 25 -3.04 3.28 -16.66
CA ASN A 25 -1.58 3.28 -16.66
C ASN A 25 -1.11 4.16 -15.49
N VAL A 26 -0.24 3.60 -14.65
CA VAL A 26 0.33 4.31 -13.50
C VAL A 26 1.80 4.59 -13.81
N GLY A 27 2.17 5.87 -13.79
CA GLY A 27 3.57 6.29 -13.85
C GLY A 27 4.22 6.22 -12.48
N PHE A 28 5.49 5.81 -12.43
CA PHE A 28 6.31 5.91 -11.23
C PHE A 28 7.22 7.14 -11.33
N GLN A 29 7.03 8.04 -10.36
CA GLN A 29 7.79 9.26 -9.98
C GLN A 29 8.86 9.79 -10.94
N THR A 30 8.74 11.07 -11.28
CA THR A 30 9.79 11.77 -12.03
C THR A 30 10.13 13.17 -11.52
N ILE A 31 9.19 13.90 -10.91
CA ILE A 31 9.37 15.30 -10.51
C ILE A 31 8.79 15.56 -9.11
N GLN A 32 9.59 16.27 -8.29
CA GLN A 32 9.12 17.00 -7.13
C GLN A 32 8.66 18.40 -7.57
N GLU A 33 7.36 18.67 -7.50
CA GLU A 33 6.86 20.05 -7.45
C GLU A 33 6.65 20.39 -5.97
N GLY A 34 7.45 21.32 -5.43
CA GLY A 34 7.30 21.79 -4.05
C GLY A 34 7.28 20.66 -3.01
N ASN A 35 8.33 19.81 -3.00
CA ASN A 35 8.48 18.63 -2.12
C ASN A 35 7.47 17.48 -2.32
N LYS A 36 6.49 17.58 -3.23
CA LYS A 36 5.49 16.53 -3.46
C LYS A 36 5.80 15.70 -4.70
N LEU A 37 5.72 14.38 -4.54
CA LEU A 37 5.98 13.41 -5.58
C LEU A 37 4.72 13.20 -6.42
N VAL A 38 4.75 13.67 -7.66
CA VAL A 38 3.64 13.47 -8.60
C VAL A 38 3.59 12.01 -9.04
N LYS A 39 2.39 11.40 -8.96
CA LYS A 39 2.15 10.02 -9.38
C LYS A 39 1.14 10.01 -10.54
N PRO A 40 1.59 9.97 -11.80
CA PRO A 40 0.69 10.03 -12.95
C PRO A 40 -0.26 8.84 -12.99
N LEU A 41 -1.55 9.10 -13.09
CA LEU A 41 -2.60 8.12 -13.34
C LEU A 41 -3.32 8.50 -14.62
N ALA A 42 -3.09 7.73 -15.69
CA ALA A 42 -3.69 7.95 -17.00
C ALA A 42 -4.66 6.82 -17.35
N PRO A 43 -5.68 7.07 -18.19
CA PRO A 43 -6.48 6.00 -18.77
C PRO A 43 -5.60 4.93 -19.42
N PHE A 44 -6.02 3.67 -19.33
CA PHE A 44 -5.28 2.60 -20.00
C PHE A 44 -5.21 2.84 -21.52
N SER A 45 -3.99 2.90 -22.04
CA SER A 45 -3.66 2.95 -23.46
C SER A 45 -2.53 1.98 -23.75
N THR A 46 -2.60 1.30 -24.90
CA THR A 46 -1.49 0.49 -25.44
C THR A 46 -0.40 1.35 -26.07
N ASP A 47 -0.72 2.59 -26.43
CA ASP A 47 0.22 3.57 -26.96
C ASP A 47 0.85 4.36 -25.80
N SER A 48 1.94 3.82 -25.27
CA SER A 48 2.68 4.42 -24.16
C SER A 48 3.40 5.71 -24.54
N GLN A 49 3.78 5.88 -25.82
CA GLN A 49 4.46 7.08 -26.31
C GLN A 49 3.50 8.25 -26.40
N ARG A 50 2.26 8.02 -26.84
CA ARG A 50 1.24 9.06 -26.85
C ARG A 50 0.81 9.48 -25.45
N MET A 51 0.68 8.51 -24.54
CA MET A 51 0.19 8.75 -23.17
C MET A 51 0.97 9.83 -22.41
N VAL A 52 2.30 9.91 -22.60
CA VAL A 52 3.13 10.90 -21.87
C VAL A 52 2.86 12.35 -22.29
N HIS A 53 2.16 12.56 -23.41
CA HIS A 53 1.75 13.87 -23.90
C HIS A 53 0.29 14.22 -23.55
N GLU A 54 -0.49 13.27 -23.04
CA GLU A 54 -1.90 13.48 -22.71
C GLU A 54 -2.08 13.97 -21.26
N PRO A 55 -3.22 14.61 -20.93
CA PRO A 55 -3.57 14.93 -19.55
C PRO A 55 -3.72 13.66 -18.70
N PHE A 56 -3.28 13.73 -17.45
CA PHE A 56 -3.38 12.66 -16.47
C PHE A 56 -3.78 13.22 -15.10
N ILE A 57 -4.22 12.35 -14.19
CA ILE A 57 -4.55 12.71 -12.81
C ILE A 57 -3.34 12.42 -11.93
N ASP A 58 -2.94 13.36 -11.07
CA ASP A 58 -2.00 13.04 -9.99
C ASP A 58 -2.73 12.21 -8.92
N TYR A 59 -2.34 10.96 -8.73
CA TYR A 59 -2.99 10.03 -7.79
C TYR A 59 -3.05 10.57 -6.36
N GLN A 60 -2.06 11.37 -5.93
CA GLN A 60 -2.02 11.89 -4.56
C GLN A 60 -2.97 13.06 -4.32
N THR A 61 -3.11 13.94 -5.30
CA THR A 61 -3.82 15.22 -5.13
C THR A 61 -5.16 15.26 -5.87
N GLY A 62 -5.36 14.41 -6.87
CA GLY A 62 -6.51 14.43 -7.76
C GLY A 62 -6.44 15.52 -8.85
N GLU A 63 -5.35 16.31 -8.89
CA GLU A 63 -5.19 17.38 -9.87
C GLU A 63 -4.93 16.83 -11.28
N ILE A 64 -5.52 17.47 -12.29
CA ILE A 64 -5.20 17.17 -13.68
C ILE A 64 -3.90 17.89 -14.04
N LYS A 65 -2.91 17.13 -14.51
CA LYS A 65 -1.59 17.61 -14.95
C LYS A 65 -1.28 17.08 -16.35
N GLN A 66 -0.30 17.66 -17.01
CA GLN A 66 0.12 17.25 -18.35
C GLN A 66 1.62 17.51 -18.56
N GLY A 67 2.26 16.64 -19.34
CA GLY A 67 3.61 16.87 -19.86
C GLY A 67 4.58 15.74 -19.56
N VAL A 68 5.45 15.47 -20.52
CA VAL A 68 6.43 14.37 -20.51
C VAL A 68 7.35 14.42 -19.29
N LYS A 69 7.61 15.62 -18.77
CA LYS A 69 8.45 15.87 -17.60
C LYS A 69 8.03 15.03 -16.38
N TYR A 70 6.74 14.74 -16.22
CA TYR A 70 6.23 13.94 -15.10
C TYR A 70 6.42 12.41 -15.27
N PHE A 71 6.89 11.95 -16.43
CA PHE A 71 7.13 10.53 -16.73
C PHE A 71 8.62 10.22 -16.79
N LYS A 72 9.01 9.11 -16.14
CA LYS A 72 10.40 8.73 -15.98
C LYS A 72 10.86 7.97 -17.22
N PRO A 73 11.89 8.45 -17.93
CA PRO A 73 12.41 7.72 -19.08
C PRO A 73 13.08 6.44 -18.60
N LEU A 74 12.95 5.37 -19.39
CA LEU A 74 13.57 4.07 -19.10
C LEU A 74 15.08 4.20 -18.92
N SER A 75 15.75 5.05 -19.69
CA SER A 75 17.19 5.33 -19.57
C SER A 75 17.58 5.77 -18.16
N LYS A 76 16.78 6.66 -17.52
CA LYS A 76 17.03 7.10 -16.14
C LYS A 76 16.83 5.98 -15.14
N THR A 77 15.85 5.09 -15.37
CA THR A 77 15.65 3.91 -14.53
C THR A 77 16.82 2.94 -14.63
N ILE A 78 17.36 2.71 -15.83
CA ILE A 78 18.54 1.86 -16.03
C ILE A 78 19.76 2.44 -15.30
N LEU A 79 20.02 3.74 -15.44
CA LEU A 79 21.13 4.40 -14.74
C LEU A 79 21.00 4.28 -13.22
N GLN A 80 19.82 4.50 -12.67
CA GLN A 80 19.59 4.33 -11.22
C GLN A 80 19.73 2.88 -10.76
N TYR A 81 19.50 1.91 -11.63
CA TYR A 81 19.68 0.50 -11.31
C TYR A 81 21.17 0.13 -11.22
N VAL A 82 22.04 0.74 -12.01
CA VAL A 82 23.49 0.51 -11.94
C VAL A 82 24.04 0.87 -10.55
N ASP A 83 23.54 1.93 -9.95
CA ASP A 83 23.94 2.39 -8.62
C ASP A 83 23.17 1.69 -7.48
N HIS A 84 22.24 0.79 -7.80
CA HIS A 84 21.42 0.13 -6.78
C HIS A 84 22.22 -0.99 -6.08
N PRO A 85 22.36 -0.95 -4.74
CA PRO A 85 23.12 -1.96 -4.02
C PRO A 85 22.43 -3.33 -4.14
N GLU A 86 23.18 -4.34 -4.58
CA GLU A 86 22.69 -5.71 -4.67
C GLU A 86 22.91 -6.42 -3.33
N SER A 87 21.92 -6.32 -2.45
CA SER A 87 21.99 -6.83 -1.08
C SER A 87 21.82 -8.34 -0.96
N LYS A 88 21.40 -9.04 -2.02
CA LYS A 88 21.10 -10.49 -1.98
C LYS A 88 22.33 -11.37 -2.15
N PHE A 89 23.45 -10.80 -2.57
CA PHE A 89 24.68 -11.53 -2.86
C PHE A 89 25.82 -11.12 -1.92
N GLU A 90 26.78 -12.02 -1.76
CA GLU A 90 28.03 -11.82 -1.03
C GLU A 90 29.12 -11.34 -1.99
N GLY A 91 29.66 -10.15 -1.72
CA GLY A 91 30.66 -9.48 -2.56
C GLY A 91 30.06 -8.58 -3.64
N ASP A 92 30.94 -7.88 -4.37
CA ASP A 92 30.58 -6.84 -5.35
C ASP A 92 31.11 -7.12 -6.77
N ILE A 93 32.03 -8.08 -6.93
CA ILE A 93 32.75 -8.33 -8.20
C ILE A 93 32.78 -9.83 -8.53
N GLY A 94 32.53 -10.17 -9.79
CA GLY A 94 32.71 -11.52 -10.33
C GLY A 94 31.45 -12.39 -10.19
N ILE A 95 31.65 -13.71 -10.11
CA ILE A 95 30.55 -14.66 -9.87
C ILE A 95 30.26 -14.63 -8.37
N LEU A 96 29.13 -14.03 -7.99
CA LEU A 96 28.75 -13.85 -6.58
C LEU A 96 27.90 -15.02 -6.08
N GLU A 97 28.13 -15.39 -4.82
CA GLU A 97 27.30 -16.36 -4.12
C GLU A 97 26.12 -15.66 -3.45
N ARG A 98 25.00 -16.38 -3.34
CA ARG A 98 23.79 -15.85 -2.72
C ARG A 98 23.95 -15.83 -1.20
N LYS A 99 23.64 -14.71 -0.56
CA LYS A 99 23.68 -14.60 0.91
C LYS A 99 22.75 -15.60 1.55
N HIS A 100 23.27 -16.32 2.54
CA HIS A 100 22.46 -17.15 3.42
C HIS A 100 21.73 -16.25 4.43
N ILE A 101 20.40 -16.38 4.48
CA ILE A 101 19.57 -15.65 5.44
C ILE A 101 19.05 -16.61 6.51
N GLN A 102 19.18 -16.22 7.78
CA GLN A 102 18.53 -16.90 8.89
C GLN A 102 17.24 -16.15 9.22
N ALA A 103 16.10 -16.83 9.06
CA ALA A 103 14.80 -16.25 9.40
C ALA A 103 14.56 -16.38 10.91
N ASN A 104 14.43 -15.24 11.60
CA ASN A 104 14.18 -15.22 13.05
C ASN A 104 12.69 -15.10 13.39
N GLU A 105 11.91 -14.40 12.55
CA GLU A 105 10.49 -14.13 12.79
C GLU A 105 9.73 -14.04 11.46
N VAL A 106 8.44 -14.37 11.47
CA VAL A 106 7.53 -14.23 10.32
C VAL A 106 6.50 -13.16 10.63
N VAL A 107 6.56 -12.04 9.91
CA VAL A 107 5.61 -10.92 10.05
C VAL A 107 4.62 -10.92 8.89
N HIS A 108 3.33 -10.90 9.22
CA HIS A 108 2.26 -10.83 8.22
C HIS A 108 2.05 -9.38 7.78
N ILE A 109 2.70 -9.03 6.67
CA ILE A 109 2.47 -7.78 5.96
C ILE A 109 1.23 -7.92 5.06
N GLY A 110 0.23 -7.07 5.30
CA GLY A 110 -0.97 -7.02 4.47
C GLY A 110 -0.65 -6.68 3.00
N LYS A 111 -1.65 -6.82 2.12
CA LYS A 111 -1.51 -6.60 0.66
C LYS A 111 -1.10 -5.18 0.24
N GLU A 112 -1.02 -4.23 1.16
CA GLU A 112 -0.66 -2.82 0.91
C GLU A 112 0.70 -2.41 1.51
N ALA A 113 1.58 -3.36 1.80
CA ALA A 113 2.95 -3.06 2.24
C ALA A 113 3.83 -2.58 1.05
N ASN A 114 3.52 -1.40 0.52
CA ASN A 114 4.16 -0.82 -0.67
C ASN A 114 5.61 -0.34 -0.45
N ASN A 115 6.09 -0.34 0.80
CA ASN A 115 7.38 0.27 1.18
C ASN A 115 8.34 -0.71 1.87
N ILE A 116 8.19 -2.03 1.69
CA ILE A 116 9.07 -3.02 2.33
C ILE A 116 10.53 -2.83 1.88
N ASP A 117 10.73 -2.48 0.61
CA ASP A 117 12.06 -2.25 0.04
C ASP A 117 12.69 -0.92 0.51
N GLU A 118 11.86 0.08 0.87
CA GLU A 118 12.31 1.39 1.38
C GLU A 118 12.43 1.44 2.92
N GLN A 119 11.91 0.43 3.63
CA GLN A 119 12.02 0.34 5.08
C GLN A 119 13.40 -0.17 5.46
N THR A 120 14.21 0.72 6.05
CA THR A 120 15.41 0.33 6.77
C THR A 120 15.04 -0.78 7.76
N LEU A 121 15.78 -1.90 7.76
CA LEU A 121 15.59 -3.07 8.64
C LEU A 121 15.46 -2.74 10.15
N LYS A 122 15.75 -1.49 10.56
CA LYS A 122 15.38 -0.93 11.87
C LYS A 122 14.00 -0.26 11.77
N GLY A 123 12.98 -1.08 11.96
CA GLY A 123 11.58 -0.74 11.75
C GLY A 123 11.09 0.49 12.52
N GLN A 124 10.55 1.46 11.78
CA GLN A 124 9.27 2.01 12.20
C GLN A 124 8.25 0.92 11.92
N GLY A 125 7.64 0.40 12.99
CA GLY A 125 6.86 -0.84 12.98
C GLY A 125 5.92 -0.92 11.78
N ALA A 126 5.90 -2.09 11.13
CA ALA A 126 4.98 -2.37 10.04
C ALA A 126 3.56 -1.92 10.41
N GLN A 127 2.84 -1.33 9.47
CA GLN A 127 1.49 -0.85 9.70
C GLN A 127 0.58 -2.06 9.92
N VAL A 128 0.39 -2.45 11.18
CA VAL A 128 -0.47 -3.58 11.54
C VAL A 128 -1.92 -3.14 11.45
N PHE A 129 -2.62 -3.64 10.44
CA PHE A 129 -4.07 -3.49 10.35
C PHE A 129 -4.71 -4.29 11.49
N LYS A 130 -5.19 -3.58 12.52
CA LYS A 130 -5.94 -4.20 13.62
C LYS A 130 -7.35 -4.49 13.12
N ASN A 131 -7.77 -5.75 13.18
CA ASN A 131 -9.16 -6.12 12.90
C ASN A 131 -10.07 -5.49 13.97
N GLU A 132 -10.78 -4.43 13.60
CA GLU A 132 -11.64 -3.68 14.52
C GLU A 132 -12.75 -4.55 15.12
N GLU A 133 -13.32 -5.48 14.34
CA GLU A 133 -14.38 -6.38 14.82
C GLU A 133 -13.86 -7.35 15.88
N GLU A 134 -12.69 -7.95 15.64
CA GLU A 134 -12.06 -8.86 16.58
C GLU A 134 -11.60 -8.13 17.86
N LEU A 135 -11.07 -6.91 17.71
CA LEU A 135 -10.71 -6.05 18.85
C LEU A 135 -11.94 -5.69 19.69
N ASN A 136 -13.04 -5.32 19.05
CA ASN A 136 -14.30 -4.99 19.71
C ASN A 136 -14.88 -6.21 20.45
N ALA A 137 -14.80 -7.40 19.86
CA ALA A 137 -15.22 -8.65 20.50
C ALA A 137 -14.38 -8.94 21.76
N LYS A 138 -13.06 -8.78 21.70
CA LYS A 138 -12.16 -8.94 22.86
C LYS A 138 -12.48 -7.94 23.97
N ILE A 139 -12.73 -6.68 23.63
CA ILE A 139 -13.10 -5.65 24.62
C ILE A 139 -14.45 -5.97 25.27
N LEU A 140 -15.43 -6.48 24.52
CA LEU A 140 -16.72 -6.90 25.06
C LEU A 140 -16.60 -8.10 26.00
N ALA A 141 -15.70 -9.04 25.71
CA ALA A 141 -15.44 -10.22 26.53
C ALA A 141 -14.64 -9.91 27.82
N LEU A 142 -13.88 -8.81 27.85
CA LEU A 142 -12.97 -8.47 28.97
C LEU A 142 -13.70 -8.38 30.32
N ILE A 143 -13.17 -9.03 31.36
CA ILE A 143 -13.74 -8.98 32.71
C ILE A 143 -13.20 -7.73 33.44
N PRO A 144 -13.97 -7.07 34.33
CA PRO A 144 -13.49 -5.89 35.07
C PRO A 144 -12.22 -6.13 35.90
N LYS A 145 -11.93 -7.38 36.28
CA LYS A 145 -10.70 -7.76 37.00
C LYS A 145 -9.48 -7.65 36.08
N GLU A 146 -9.56 -8.24 34.89
CA GLU A 146 -8.53 -8.18 33.84
C GLU A 146 -8.32 -6.74 33.36
N ALA A 147 -9.41 -5.97 33.19
CA ALA A 147 -9.32 -4.56 32.80
C ALA A 147 -8.48 -3.72 33.77
N ARG A 148 -8.52 -4.03 35.08
CA ARG A 148 -7.72 -3.34 36.09
C ARG A 148 -6.23 -3.62 35.95
N GLU A 149 -5.85 -4.82 35.50
CA GLU A 149 -4.45 -5.16 35.21
C GLU A 149 -3.90 -4.31 34.06
N PHE A 150 -4.77 -3.90 33.13
CA PHE A 150 -4.47 -2.94 32.06
C PHE A 150 -4.65 -1.47 32.47
N GLY A 151 -4.86 -1.16 33.75
CA GLY A 151 -5.04 0.21 34.26
C GLY A 151 -6.40 0.85 33.92
N VAL A 152 -7.38 0.07 33.45
CA VAL A 152 -8.71 0.56 33.07
C VAL A 152 -9.70 0.36 34.23
N SER A 153 -10.31 1.45 34.67
CA SER A 153 -11.33 1.40 35.72
C SER A 153 -12.63 0.75 35.22
N ARG A 154 -13.41 0.15 36.14
CA ARG A 154 -14.70 -0.49 35.81
C ARG A 154 -15.69 0.45 35.12
N SER A 155 -15.71 1.72 35.53
CA SER A 155 -16.57 2.76 34.93
C SER A 155 -16.15 3.05 33.49
N VAL A 156 -14.84 3.20 33.25
CA VAL A 156 -14.28 3.43 31.91
C VAL A 156 -14.54 2.24 30.99
N LEU A 157 -14.32 1.01 31.47
CA LEU A 157 -14.62 -0.21 30.72
C LEU A 157 -16.10 -0.27 30.30
N ASN A 158 -17.03 0.02 31.22
CA ASN A 158 -18.46 0.02 30.90
C ASN A 158 -18.83 1.10 29.87
N SER A 159 -18.25 2.29 29.98
CA SER A 159 -18.43 3.37 29.00
C SER A 159 -17.96 2.96 27.60
N ILE A 160 -16.80 2.28 27.53
CA ILE A 160 -16.25 1.73 26.28
C ILE A 160 -17.18 0.65 25.71
N LYS A 161 -17.60 -0.33 26.50
CA LYS A 161 -18.53 -1.40 26.04
C LYS A 161 -19.85 -0.84 25.52
N ASN A 162 -20.40 0.18 26.18
CA ASN A 162 -21.65 0.84 25.75
C ASN A 162 -21.47 1.62 24.45
N ARG A 163 -20.31 2.23 24.22
CA ARG A 163 -19.97 2.88 22.94
C ARG A 163 -19.86 1.86 21.79
N ILE A 164 -19.24 0.70 22.02
CA ILE A 164 -19.18 -0.40 21.04
C ILE A 164 -20.60 -0.86 20.69
N ARG A 165 -21.44 -1.14 21.68
CA ARG A 165 -22.82 -1.62 21.47
C ARG A 165 -23.71 -0.61 20.75
N SER A 166 -23.45 0.68 20.92
CA SER A 166 -24.20 1.75 20.25
C SER A 166 -23.66 2.10 18.86
N GLY A 167 -22.68 1.34 18.35
CA GLY A 167 -22.10 1.54 17.02
C GLY A 167 -21.26 2.82 16.88
N ARG A 168 -20.90 3.48 17.99
CA ARG A 168 -20.08 4.69 17.95
C ARG A 168 -18.61 4.32 17.82
N LYS A 169 -17.91 4.95 16.87
CA LYS A 169 -16.47 4.78 16.67
C LYS A 169 -15.69 5.12 17.95
N ILE A 170 -14.76 4.25 18.32
CA ILE A 170 -13.82 4.49 19.40
C ILE A 170 -12.50 4.91 18.77
N ASN A 171 -12.10 6.15 19.04
CA ASN A 171 -10.76 6.60 18.65
C ASN A 171 -9.74 6.01 19.63
N PHE A 172 -9.16 4.87 19.26
CA PHE A 172 -7.96 4.38 19.92
C PHE A 172 -6.80 5.26 19.50
N LYS A 173 -6.25 6.05 20.44
CA LYS A 173 -4.97 6.73 20.17
C LYS A 173 -3.91 5.64 19.96
N PRO A 174 -3.12 5.68 18.87
CA PRO A 174 -1.96 4.82 18.75
C PRO A 174 -1.02 5.13 19.93
N THR A 175 -0.68 4.11 20.70
CA THR A 175 0.44 4.19 21.64
C THR A 175 1.71 4.31 20.80
N GLN A 176 2.58 5.27 21.15
CA GLN A 176 3.91 5.44 20.55
C GLN A 176 4.79 4.21 20.78
#